data_AF-A0AAD8UQ23-F1
#
_entry.id   AF-A0AAD8UQ23-F1
#
_cell.length_a   1.000
_cell.length_b   1.000
_cell.length_c   1.000
_cell.angle_alpha   90.00
_cell.angle_beta   90.00
_cell.angle_gamma   90.00
#
_symmetry.space_group_name_H-M   'P 1'
#
loop_
_entity.id
_entity.type
_entity.pdbx_description
1 polymer ?
#
loop_
_entity_poly.entity_id
_entity_poly.type
_entity_poly.pdbx_seq_one_letter_code
_entity_poly.pdbx_strand_id
1 'polypeptide(L)'
;MKDPFFLEPLPWLVKATQPFADYFSLPTLPIHVHEVLASALLYSVIYYPVSPLLSRLIVGRKYLDLPRKRRINWDAHVVSLVQSLLINGLALWVMFVDEERSTMDWQARMWGYTGAAGMIQGLAAGYFLWDLVVTSLNMDVFGLGTLAHAISALFVFSLGFRPFLNYYGCIFILWELSTPFLNIHWFFDKLGMTGSRAQLYNGLMLLFTFFSCRLIYGTYQSVKVFSDIYAAINAHPVLPKEISPETGAVLAPTGVMRFATASSTVPTWLAVTYLMSNITLNSLNFYWFIMMIRAVRKRFQPAKSTDKQATIEPSTAKATAASPTTQARRRKA
;
A
#
# COMPACT_ATOMS: atom_id res chain seq x y z
N MET A 1 8.13 19.42 12.35
CA MET A 1 9.53 18.96 12.32
C MET A 1 10.16 19.36 10.97
N LYS A 2 11.45 19.70 10.95
CA LYS A 2 12.20 19.86 9.69
C LYS A 2 12.26 18.53 8.93
N ASP A 3 12.51 18.60 7.63
CA ASP A 3 12.73 17.41 6.82
C ASP A 3 14.00 16.69 7.30
N PRO A 4 13.91 15.42 7.74
CA PRO A 4 15.07 14.66 8.20
C PRO A 4 15.78 13.91 7.05
N PHE A 5 15.35 14.07 5.80
CA PHE A 5 16.00 13.45 4.66
C PHE A 5 17.46 13.92 4.55
N PHE A 6 18.36 12.97 4.29
CA PHE A 6 19.81 13.21 4.36
C PHE A 6 20.36 13.97 3.15
N LEU A 7 19.60 14.10 2.07
CA LEU A 7 19.93 14.94 0.93
C LEU A 7 19.12 16.22 1.02
N GLU A 8 19.79 17.37 0.93
CA GLU A 8 19.09 18.64 0.85
C GLU A 8 18.51 18.87 -0.55
N PRO A 9 17.44 19.69 -0.68
CA PRO A 9 16.89 20.05 -1.98
C PRO A 9 17.93 20.71 -2.89
N LEU A 10 18.19 20.10 -4.05
CA LEU A 10 19.16 20.62 -5.02
C LEU A 10 18.64 21.93 -5.66
N PRO A 11 19.33 23.09 -5.51
CA PRO A 11 18.78 24.37 -5.93
C PRO A 11 18.42 24.46 -7.43
N TRP A 12 19.21 23.84 -8.30
CA TRP A 12 18.94 23.81 -9.73
C TRP A 12 17.71 22.97 -10.07
N LEU A 13 17.46 21.89 -9.32
CA LEU A 13 16.34 20.98 -9.54
C LEU A 13 15.03 21.59 -9.02
N VAL A 14 15.09 22.26 -7.87
CA VAL A 14 13.99 23.09 -7.36
C VAL A 14 13.60 24.12 -8.43
N LYS A 15 14.57 24.88 -8.97
CA LYS A 15 14.32 25.88 -10.00
C LYS A 15 13.75 25.27 -11.29
N ALA A 16 14.26 24.11 -11.72
CA ALA A 16 13.78 23.44 -12.92
C ALA A 16 12.35 22.91 -12.79
N THR A 17 11.94 22.52 -11.57
CA THR A 17 10.62 21.92 -11.31
C THR A 17 9.57 22.95 -10.89
N GLN A 18 9.99 24.15 -10.49
CA GLN A 18 9.09 25.24 -10.08
C GLN A 18 8.01 25.57 -11.12
N PRO A 19 8.29 25.75 -12.42
CA PRO A 19 7.24 26.11 -13.39
C PRO A 19 6.14 25.04 -13.52
N PHE A 20 6.54 23.77 -13.43
CA PHE A 20 5.61 22.65 -13.44
C PHE A 20 4.77 22.64 -12.15
N ALA A 21 5.41 22.84 -11.00
CA ALA A 21 4.73 22.93 -9.72
C ALA A 21 3.74 24.09 -9.67
N ASP A 22 4.07 25.26 -10.21
CA ASP A 22 3.18 26.42 -10.25
C ASP A 22 1.96 26.13 -11.14
N TYR A 23 2.17 25.51 -12.30
CA TYR A 23 1.10 25.15 -13.23
C TYR A 23 0.09 24.16 -12.62
N PHE A 24 0.58 23.13 -11.93
CA PHE A 24 -0.28 22.13 -11.26
C PHE A 24 -0.65 22.50 -9.82
N SER A 25 -0.25 23.70 -9.36
CA SER A 25 -0.42 24.19 -7.99
C SER A 25 0.09 23.23 -6.91
N LEU A 26 1.31 22.70 -7.08
CA LEU A 26 1.99 21.74 -6.19
C LEU A 26 3.17 22.42 -5.45
N PRO A 27 2.92 23.40 -4.56
CA PRO A 27 3.96 24.28 -4.03
C PRO A 27 5.08 23.56 -3.25
N THR A 28 4.83 22.36 -2.71
CA THR A 28 5.85 21.61 -1.96
C THR A 28 6.58 20.57 -2.81
N LEU A 29 6.15 20.33 -4.06
CA LEU A 29 6.82 19.40 -4.95
C LEU A 29 8.28 19.80 -5.24
N PRO A 30 8.62 21.07 -5.56
CA PRO A 30 9.99 21.44 -5.89
C PRO A 30 10.99 21.14 -4.77
N ILE A 31 10.56 21.31 -3.51
CA ILE A 31 11.42 21.02 -2.36
C ILE A 31 11.53 19.53 -2.05
N HIS A 32 10.62 18.67 -2.52
CA HIS A 32 10.65 17.21 -2.30
C HIS A 32 10.97 16.39 -3.56
N VAL A 33 11.14 17.02 -4.72
CA VAL A 33 11.33 16.30 -5.98
C VAL A 33 12.58 15.40 -5.98
N HIS A 34 13.62 15.83 -5.28
CA HIS A 34 14.84 15.06 -5.10
C HIS A 34 14.58 13.74 -4.33
N GLU A 35 13.70 13.74 -3.34
CA GLU A 35 13.25 12.53 -2.63
C GLU A 35 12.40 11.62 -3.52
N VAL A 36 11.51 12.19 -4.34
CA VAL A 36 10.68 11.43 -5.30
C VAL A 36 11.59 10.67 -6.26
N LEU A 37 12.60 11.34 -6.83
CA LEU A 37 13.56 10.74 -7.75
C LEU A 37 14.49 9.74 -7.05
N ALA A 38 14.98 10.07 -5.85
CA ALA A 38 15.82 9.18 -5.06
C ALA A 38 15.08 7.90 -4.67
N SER A 39 13.82 8.01 -4.28
CA SER A 39 12.94 6.88 -3.96
C SER A 39 12.65 6.01 -5.18
N ALA A 40 12.29 6.61 -6.32
CA ALA A 40 12.09 5.86 -7.57
C ALA A 40 13.36 5.11 -7.99
N LEU A 41 14.52 5.76 -7.90
CA LEU A 41 15.82 5.15 -8.19
C LEU A 41 16.15 4.01 -7.22
N LEU A 42 15.93 4.22 -5.91
CA LEU A 42 16.12 3.20 -4.88
C LEU A 42 15.33 1.93 -5.23
N TYR A 43 14.06 2.06 -5.58
CA TYR A 43 13.24 0.91 -5.93
C TYR A 43 13.61 0.29 -7.28
N SER A 44 14.10 1.07 -8.26
CA SER A 44 14.70 0.51 -9.47
C SER A 44 15.95 -0.31 -9.16
N VAL A 45 16.82 0.15 -8.27
CA VAL A 45 18.02 -0.59 -7.83
C VAL A 45 17.61 -1.84 -7.04
N ILE A 46 16.57 -1.76 -6.21
CA ILE A 46 16.06 -2.95 -5.53
C ILE A 46 15.51 -3.96 -6.54
N TYR A 47 14.75 -3.51 -7.53
CA TYR A 47 14.07 -4.36 -8.49
C TYR A 47 15.01 -5.05 -9.48
N TYR A 48 15.90 -4.29 -10.14
CA TYR A 48 16.66 -4.80 -11.28
C TYR A 48 17.91 -5.59 -10.86
N PRO A 49 18.86 -5.05 -10.07
CA PRO A 49 20.02 -5.82 -9.63
C PRO A 49 19.84 -6.53 -8.29
N VAL A 50 19.29 -5.89 -7.25
CA VAL A 50 19.37 -6.41 -5.88
C VAL A 50 18.44 -7.61 -5.67
N SER A 51 17.18 -7.53 -6.08
CA SER A 51 16.21 -8.61 -5.87
C SER A 51 16.63 -9.89 -6.60
N PRO A 52 17.03 -9.86 -7.89
CA PRO A 52 17.51 -11.07 -8.55
C PRO A 52 18.79 -11.63 -7.94
N LEU A 53 19.72 -10.76 -7.51
CA LEU A 53 20.96 -11.17 -6.85
C LEU A 53 20.67 -11.88 -5.52
N LEU A 54 19.93 -11.23 -4.62
CA LEU A 54 19.60 -11.77 -3.30
C LEU A 54 18.71 -13.01 -3.43
N SER A 55 17.73 -13.01 -4.33
CA SER A 55 16.86 -14.17 -4.56
C SER A 55 17.66 -15.36 -5.10
N ARG A 56 18.63 -15.14 -5.99
CA ARG A 56 19.54 -16.20 -6.44
C ARG A 56 20.41 -16.72 -5.29
N LEU A 57 20.90 -15.86 -4.40
CA LEU A 57 21.76 -16.27 -3.29
C LEU A 57 21.00 -17.03 -2.19
N ILE A 58 19.80 -16.54 -1.82
CA ILE A 58 19.02 -17.07 -0.69
C ILE A 58 18.15 -18.25 -1.12
N VAL A 59 17.48 -18.15 -2.27
CA VAL A 59 16.50 -19.14 -2.75
C VAL A 59 17.11 -20.13 -3.75
N GLY A 60 18.20 -19.74 -4.42
CA GLY A 60 18.94 -20.63 -5.31
C GLY A 60 18.13 -21.05 -6.55
N ARG A 61 18.21 -22.34 -6.89
CA ARG A 61 17.57 -22.90 -8.10
C ARG A 61 16.07 -22.66 -8.17
N LYS A 62 15.36 -22.69 -7.03
CA LYS A 62 13.92 -22.46 -6.99
C LYS A 62 13.50 -21.11 -7.59
N TYR A 63 14.33 -20.07 -7.49
CA TYR A 63 14.08 -18.78 -8.13
C TYR A 63 14.48 -18.78 -9.61
N LEU A 64 15.62 -19.39 -9.95
CA LEU A 64 16.12 -19.48 -11.33
C LEU A 64 15.20 -20.30 -12.24
N ASP A 65 14.52 -21.30 -11.68
CA ASP A 65 13.58 -22.15 -12.39
C ASP A 65 12.19 -21.49 -12.55
N LEU A 66 11.96 -20.30 -11.96
CA LEU A 66 10.70 -19.58 -12.13
C LEU A 66 10.55 -19.10 -13.58
N PRO A 67 9.35 -19.29 -14.19
CA PRO A 67 9.00 -18.66 -15.45
C PRO A 67 9.12 -17.13 -15.38
N ARG A 68 9.44 -16.48 -16.52
CA ARG A 68 9.64 -15.02 -16.61
C ARG A 68 8.58 -14.21 -15.85
N LYS A 69 7.29 -14.47 -16.10
CA LYS A 69 6.18 -13.74 -15.45
C LYS A 69 6.19 -13.86 -13.94
N ARG A 70 6.49 -15.06 -13.41
CA ARG A 70 6.57 -15.29 -11.97
C ARG A 70 7.80 -14.64 -11.35
N ARG A 71 8.90 -14.59 -12.09
CA ARG A 71 10.13 -13.92 -11.64
C ARG A 71 9.94 -12.40 -11.53
N ILE A 72 9.39 -11.78 -12.57
CA ILE A 72 9.01 -10.35 -12.56
C ILE A 72 8.11 -10.02 -11.37
N ASN A 73 7.10 -10.87 -11.12
CA ASN A 73 6.19 -10.69 -10.00
C ASN A 73 6.89 -10.92 -8.65
N TRP A 74 7.79 -11.90 -8.56
CA TRP A 74 8.61 -12.16 -7.38
C TRP A 74 9.45 -10.95 -7.01
N ASP A 75 10.17 -10.37 -7.98
CA ASP A 75 11.01 -9.21 -7.75
C ASP A 75 10.19 -7.98 -7.34
N ALA A 76 8.96 -7.84 -7.86
CA ALA A 76 8.04 -6.79 -7.41
C ALA A 76 7.56 -7.01 -5.97
N HIS A 77 7.34 -8.26 -5.53
CA HIS A 77 7.01 -8.57 -4.13
C HIS A 77 8.19 -8.26 -3.19
N VAL A 78 9.44 -8.40 -3.64
CA VAL A 78 10.62 -8.00 -2.86
C VAL A 78 10.64 -6.49 -2.68
N VAL A 79 10.41 -5.72 -3.76
CA VAL A 79 10.32 -4.26 -3.67
C VAL A 79 9.18 -3.83 -2.74
N SER A 80 7.98 -4.42 -2.89
CA SER A 80 6.83 -4.13 -2.03
C SER A 80 7.11 -4.44 -0.55
N LEU A 81 7.83 -5.52 -0.25
CA LEU A 81 8.23 -5.85 1.12
C LEU A 81 9.18 -4.79 1.69
N VAL A 82 10.20 -4.38 0.94
CA VAL A 82 11.16 -3.35 1.39
C VAL A 82 10.46 -2.00 1.55
N GLN A 83 9.64 -1.61 0.58
CA GLN A 83 8.89 -0.35 0.62
C GLN A 83 7.97 -0.30 1.83
N SER A 84 7.16 -1.33 2.05
CA SER A 84 6.18 -1.32 3.12
C SER A 84 6.85 -1.35 4.49
N LEU A 85 8.00 -2.02 4.67
CA LEU A 85 8.77 -1.92 5.92
C LEU A 85 9.35 -0.51 6.11
N LEU A 86 9.98 0.05 5.08
CA LEU A 86 10.63 1.36 5.15
C LEU A 86 9.62 2.48 5.45
N ILE A 87 8.57 2.59 4.63
CA ILE A 87 7.67 3.74 4.71
C ILE A 87 6.80 3.69 5.97
N ASN A 88 6.38 2.51 6.42
CA ASN A 88 5.63 2.39 7.67
C ASN A 88 6.52 2.68 8.88
N GLY A 89 7.78 2.21 8.87
CA GLY A 89 8.75 2.51 9.92
C GLY A 89 8.99 4.02 10.05
N LEU A 90 9.25 4.68 8.92
CA LEU A 90 9.44 6.13 8.88
C LEU A 90 8.17 6.89 9.29
N ALA A 91 7.00 6.49 8.79
CA ALA A 91 5.75 7.16 9.12
C ALA A 91 5.41 7.04 10.60
N LEU A 92 5.57 5.85 11.21
CA LEU A 92 5.39 5.68 12.65
C LEU A 92 6.38 6.56 13.43
N TRP A 93 7.66 6.56 13.05
CA TRP A 93 8.66 7.40 13.69
C TRP A 93 8.30 8.90 13.63
N VAL A 94 7.93 9.41 12.45
CA VAL A 94 7.47 10.79 12.27
C VAL A 94 6.22 11.07 13.12
N MET A 95 5.27 10.13 13.19
CA MET A 95 4.08 10.30 14.01
C MET A 95 4.37 10.40 15.51
N PHE A 96 5.45 9.80 15.99
CA PHE A 96 5.87 9.86 17.39
C PHE A 96 6.75 11.07 17.71
N VAL A 97 7.63 11.48 16.79
CA VAL A 97 8.66 12.51 17.05
C VAL A 97 8.24 13.91 16.58
N ASP A 98 7.36 14.03 15.59
CA ASP A 98 6.95 15.34 15.06
C ASP A 98 5.90 16.02 15.97
N GLU A 99 6.38 16.80 16.94
CA GLU A 99 5.54 17.58 17.87
C GLU A 99 4.70 18.65 17.17
N GLU A 100 5.21 19.26 16.10
CA GLU A 100 4.45 20.25 15.31
C GLU A 100 3.23 19.57 14.66
N ARG A 101 3.40 18.34 14.19
CA ARG A 101 2.31 17.54 13.65
C ARG A 101 1.33 17.12 14.75
N SER A 102 1.81 16.67 15.92
CA SER A 102 0.95 16.14 16.98
C SER A 102 0.01 17.19 17.59
N THR A 103 0.43 18.46 17.57
CA THR A 103 -0.30 19.61 18.11
C THR A 103 -1.25 20.28 17.11
N MET A 104 -1.36 19.78 15.87
CA MET A 104 -2.22 20.36 14.84
C MET A 104 -3.71 20.29 15.18
N ASP A 105 -4.34 21.46 15.20
CA ASP A 105 -5.80 21.62 15.22
C ASP A 105 -6.43 21.20 13.88
N TRP A 106 -7.74 21.31 13.74
CA TRP A 106 -8.43 20.85 12.52
C TRP A 106 -7.99 21.61 11.26
N GLN A 107 -7.66 22.91 11.37
CA GLN A 107 -7.21 23.70 10.23
C GLN A 107 -5.80 23.29 9.82
N ALA A 108 -4.88 23.16 10.78
CA ALA A 108 -3.53 22.72 10.52
C ALA A 108 -3.49 21.27 10.02
N ARG A 109 -4.44 20.41 10.41
CA ARG A 109 -4.56 19.07 9.80
C ARG A 109 -5.00 19.11 8.33
N MET A 110 -5.75 20.13 7.92
CA MET A 110 -6.19 20.30 6.53
C MET A 110 -5.12 20.95 5.65
N TRP A 111 -4.57 22.10 6.06
CA TRP A 111 -3.69 22.91 5.22
C TRP A 111 -2.25 23.00 5.73
N GLY A 112 -1.99 22.52 6.94
CA GLY A 112 -0.68 22.56 7.54
C GLY A 112 0.30 21.59 6.87
N TYR A 113 1.58 21.87 7.09
CA TYR A 113 2.70 21.16 6.48
C TYR A 113 3.81 20.99 7.52
N THR A 114 4.43 19.82 7.54
CA THR A 114 5.75 19.63 8.16
C THR A 114 6.71 19.00 7.16
N GLY A 115 8.01 19.30 7.29
CA GLY A 115 9.03 18.74 6.39
C GLY A 115 9.07 17.23 6.46
N ALA A 116 8.97 16.67 7.67
CA ALA A 116 8.95 15.22 7.88
C ALA A 116 7.74 14.52 7.23
N ALA A 117 6.54 15.11 7.29
CA ALA A 117 5.38 14.56 6.60
C ALA A 117 5.48 14.75 5.07
N GLY A 118 6.06 15.87 4.62
CA GLY A 118 6.46 16.08 3.23
C GLY A 118 7.42 15.02 2.71
N MET A 119 8.40 14.60 3.52
CA MET A 119 9.33 13.51 3.18
C MET A 119 8.60 12.18 2.97
N ILE A 120 7.70 11.81 3.89
CA ILE A 120 6.88 10.59 3.72
C ILE A 120 6.10 10.64 2.41
N GLN A 121 5.53 11.80 2.09
CA GLN A 121 4.82 12.04 0.84
C GLN A 121 5.73 11.88 -0.39
N GLY A 122 6.92 12.48 -0.37
CA GLY A 122 7.92 12.40 -1.43
C GLY A 122 8.38 10.97 -1.69
N LEU A 123 8.73 10.25 -0.63
CA LEU A 123 9.14 8.85 -0.70
C LEU A 123 8.02 7.95 -1.25
N ALA A 124 6.78 8.14 -0.79
CA ALA A 124 5.63 7.38 -1.28
C ALA A 124 5.32 7.69 -2.76
N ALA A 125 5.35 8.96 -3.16
CA ALA A 125 5.16 9.35 -4.56
C ALA A 125 6.24 8.74 -5.47
N GLY A 126 7.50 8.70 -5.02
CA GLY A 126 8.60 8.05 -5.75
C GLY A 126 8.41 6.55 -5.93
N TYR A 127 7.87 5.85 -4.91
CA TYR A 127 7.49 4.44 -5.04
C TYR A 127 6.40 4.25 -6.09
N PHE A 128 5.33 5.03 -6.06
CA PHE A 128 4.24 4.88 -7.03
C PHE A 128 4.63 5.33 -8.44
N LEU A 129 5.59 6.23 -8.57
CA LEU A 129 6.21 6.54 -9.85
C LEU A 129 6.96 5.32 -10.41
N TRP A 130 7.77 4.66 -9.57
CA TRP A 130 8.43 3.42 -9.93
C TRP A 130 7.41 2.32 -10.29
N ASP A 131 6.36 2.15 -9.48
CA ASP A 131 5.32 1.13 -9.68
C ASP A 131 4.57 1.37 -11.00
N LEU A 132 4.24 2.63 -11.31
CA LEU A 132 3.62 3.00 -12.59
C LEU A 132 4.50 2.61 -13.77
N VAL A 133 5.81 2.92 -13.72
CA VAL A 133 6.75 2.59 -14.80
C VAL A 133 6.88 1.07 -14.96
N VAL A 134 7.15 0.34 -13.88
CA VAL A 134 7.37 -1.12 -13.94
C VAL A 134 6.09 -1.85 -14.36
N THR A 135 4.93 -1.44 -13.83
CA THR A 135 3.65 -2.01 -14.19
C THR A 135 3.30 -1.74 -15.66
N SER A 136 3.54 -0.52 -16.15
CA SER A 136 3.30 -0.16 -17.57
C SER A 136 4.19 -0.97 -18.53
N LEU A 137 5.45 -1.21 -18.16
CA LEU A 137 6.39 -1.99 -18.97
C LEU A 137 6.09 -3.50 -18.94
N ASN A 138 5.36 -3.99 -17.93
CA ASN A 138 5.06 -5.41 -17.71
C ASN A 138 3.55 -5.67 -17.62
N MET A 139 2.79 -5.02 -18.51
CA MET A 139 1.33 -5.12 -18.57
C MET A 139 0.81 -6.55 -18.75
N ASP A 140 1.59 -7.44 -19.38
CA ASP A 140 1.24 -8.85 -19.56
C ASP A 140 1.37 -9.69 -18.27
N VAL A 141 1.98 -9.13 -17.23
CA VAL A 141 2.18 -9.74 -15.91
C VAL A 141 1.22 -9.17 -14.88
N PHE A 142 1.13 -7.84 -14.78
CA PHE A 142 0.36 -7.16 -13.74
C PHE A 142 -1.08 -6.84 -14.14
N GLY A 143 -1.32 -6.58 -15.43
CA GLY A 143 -2.64 -6.27 -15.96
C GLY A 143 -3.18 -4.89 -15.61
N LEU A 144 -4.38 -4.59 -16.12
CA LEU A 144 -5.00 -3.25 -16.05
C LEU A 144 -5.37 -2.82 -14.63
N GLY A 145 -5.75 -3.76 -13.76
CA GLY A 145 -6.14 -3.44 -12.39
C GLY A 145 -5.00 -2.83 -11.58
N THR A 146 -3.81 -3.43 -11.64
CA THR A 146 -2.61 -2.90 -10.99
C THR A 146 -2.15 -1.60 -11.64
N LEU A 147 -2.29 -1.44 -12.96
CA LEU A 147 -1.97 -0.18 -13.62
C LEU A 147 -2.87 0.96 -13.13
N ALA A 148 -4.18 0.73 -13.05
CA ALA A 148 -5.12 1.72 -12.52
C ALA A 148 -4.81 2.07 -11.06
N HIS A 149 -4.41 1.09 -10.26
CA HIS A 149 -3.92 1.32 -8.91
C HIS A 149 -2.68 2.22 -8.89
N ALA A 150 -1.64 1.91 -9.68
CA ALA A 150 -0.41 2.72 -9.73
C ALA A 150 -0.67 4.17 -10.16
N ILE A 151 -1.52 4.38 -11.17
CA ILE A 151 -1.94 5.72 -11.63
C ILE A 151 -2.67 6.47 -10.53
N SER A 152 -3.69 5.84 -9.92
CA SER A 152 -4.50 6.48 -8.89
C SER A 152 -3.70 6.79 -7.62
N ALA A 153 -2.81 5.88 -7.21
CA ALA A 153 -1.93 6.09 -6.07
C ALA A 153 -0.93 7.22 -6.34
N LEU A 154 -0.25 7.22 -7.49
CA LEU A 154 0.65 8.31 -7.85
C LEU A 154 -0.09 9.65 -7.89
N PHE A 155 -1.30 9.70 -8.44
CA PHE A 155 -2.12 10.91 -8.46
C PHE A 155 -2.44 11.41 -7.04
N VAL A 156 -2.97 10.54 -6.17
CA VAL A 156 -3.31 10.91 -4.78
C VAL A 156 -2.08 11.35 -4.00
N PHE A 157 -0.94 10.67 -4.16
CA PHE A 157 0.31 11.08 -3.52
C PHE A 157 0.92 12.34 -4.17
N SER A 158 0.60 12.65 -5.43
CA SER A 158 1.00 13.93 -6.01
C SER A 158 0.14 15.09 -5.48
N LEU A 159 -1.16 14.85 -5.20
CA LEU A 159 -2.03 15.87 -4.63
C LEU A 159 -1.62 16.31 -3.22
N GLY A 160 -0.93 15.47 -2.44
CA GLY A 160 -0.40 15.87 -1.13
C GLY A 160 0.76 16.87 -1.19
N PHE A 161 1.26 17.22 -2.38
CA PHE A 161 2.15 18.38 -2.56
C PHE A 161 1.41 19.72 -2.61
N ARG A 162 0.07 19.67 -2.61
CA ARG A 162 -0.79 20.82 -2.29
C ARG A 162 -0.83 21.01 -0.77
N PRO A 163 -1.17 22.21 -0.27
CA PRO A 163 -1.49 22.40 1.15
C PRO A 163 -2.83 21.72 1.47
N PHE A 164 -2.88 20.39 1.37
CA PHE A 164 -4.07 19.58 1.56
C PHE A 164 -3.69 18.20 2.10
N LEU A 165 -4.16 17.89 3.31
CA LEU A 165 -4.04 16.58 3.96
C LEU A 165 -2.61 16.07 4.23
N ASN A 166 -1.61 16.94 4.28
CA ASN A 166 -0.23 16.53 4.58
C ASN A 166 -0.12 15.81 5.94
N TYR A 167 -0.83 16.29 6.97
CA TYR A 167 -0.95 15.62 8.28
C TYR A 167 -1.40 14.15 8.17
N TYR A 168 -2.36 13.90 7.26
CA TYR A 168 -2.96 12.60 7.05
C TYR A 168 -2.12 11.69 6.15
N GLY A 169 -1.13 12.22 5.41
CA GLY A 169 -0.23 11.41 4.59
C GLY A 169 0.47 10.31 5.38
N CYS A 170 1.06 10.66 6.54
CA CYS A 170 1.67 9.68 7.46
C CYS A 170 0.67 8.67 8.03
N ILE A 171 -0.61 9.04 8.11
CA ILE A 171 -1.65 8.13 8.59
C ILE A 171 -2.04 7.16 7.49
N PHE A 172 -2.39 7.66 6.29
CA PHE A 172 -2.88 6.84 5.19
C PHE A 172 -1.87 5.80 4.72
N ILE A 173 -0.58 6.10 4.80
CA ILE A 173 0.45 5.12 4.44
C ILE A 173 0.47 3.90 5.37
N LEU A 174 -0.03 4.01 6.62
CA LEU A 174 -0.15 2.88 7.55
C LEU A 174 -1.13 1.80 7.10
N TRP A 175 -1.91 2.03 6.05
CA TRP A 175 -2.70 0.99 5.42
C TRP A 175 -1.80 -0.10 4.83
N GLU A 176 -0.54 0.22 4.54
CA GLU A 176 0.47 -0.75 4.09
C GLU A 176 1.07 -1.59 5.23
N LEU A 177 0.70 -1.37 6.49
CA LEU A 177 1.30 -2.09 7.63
C LEU A 177 1.06 -3.61 7.59
N SER A 178 0.01 -4.06 6.89
CA SER A 178 -0.27 -5.48 6.64
C SER A 178 0.48 -6.07 5.43
N THR A 179 1.02 -5.22 4.55
CA THR A 179 1.67 -5.60 3.29
C THR A 179 2.95 -6.43 3.48
N PRO A 180 3.80 -6.22 4.50
CA PRO A 180 4.92 -7.12 4.76
C PRO A 180 4.49 -8.57 4.97
N PHE A 181 3.45 -8.78 5.78
CA PHE A 181 2.91 -10.11 6.06
C PHE A 181 2.25 -10.72 4.82
N LEU A 182 1.62 -9.90 3.97
CA LEU A 182 1.05 -10.35 2.70
C LEU A 182 2.14 -10.87 1.75
N ASN A 183 3.23 -10.11 1.59
CA ASN A 183 4.36 -10.51 0.76
C ASN A 183 5.02 -11.79 1.29
N ILE A 184 5.27 -11.88 2.60
CA ILE A 184 5.82 -13.09 3.22
C ILE A 184 4.89 -14.29 3.02
N HIS A 185 3.57 -14.10 3.15
CA HIS A 185 2.60 -15.16 2.92
C HIS A 185 2.64 -15.66 1.47
N TRP A 186 2.78 -14.73 0.52
CA TRP A 186 2.93 -15.03 -0.91
C TRP A 186 4.24 -15.80 -1.19
N PHE A 187 5.35 -15.39 -0.59
CA PHE A 187 6.63 -16.11 -0.74
C PHE A 187 6.54 -17.54 -0.22
N PHE A 188 5.89 -17.77 0.93
CA PHE A 188 5.66 -19.14 1.42
C PHE A 188 4.88 -20.00 0.42
N ASP A 189 3.88 -19.43 -0.25
CA ASP A 189 3.14 -20.15 -1.30
C ASP A 189 4.05 -20.53 -2.48
N LYS A 190 4.88 -19.58 -2.95
CA LYS A 190 5.78 -19.83 -4.10
C LYS A 190 6.95 -20.74 -3.79
N LEU A 191 7.38 -20.80 -2.54
CA LEU A 191 8.45 -21.69 -2.09
C LEU A 191 7.98 -23.13 -1.81
N GLY A 192 6.67 -23.40 -1.93
CA GLY A 192 6.06 -24.69 -1.62
C GLY A 192 5.95 -24.95 -0.11
N MET A 193 5.95 -23.88 0.70
CA MET A 193 5.84 -23.94 2.17
C MET A 193 4.38 -23.80 2.64
N THR A 194 3.44 -24.06 1.73
CA THR A 194 2.01 -23.96 2.03
C THR A 194 1.60 -24.99 3.10
N GLY A 195 0.93 -24.52 4.15
CA GLY A 195 0.52 -25.35 5.29
C GLY A 195 1.57 -25.48 6.41
N SER A 196 2.76 -24.88 6.26
CA SER A 196 3.76 -24.86 7.33
C SER A 196 3.30 -24.03 8.55
N ARG A 197 3.86 -24.33 9.73
CA ARG A 197 3.63 -23.52 10.95
C ARG A 197 4.04 -22.06 10.75
N ALA A 198 5.12 -21.82 10.01
CA ALA A 198 5.59 -20.47 9.68
C ALA A 198 4.54 -19.69 8.86
N GLN A 199 3.96 -20.32 7.83
CA GLN A 199 2.90 -19.68 7.04
C GLN A 199 1.63 -19.45 7.87
N LEU A 200 1.30 -20.34 8.81
CA LEU A 200 0.18 -20.16 9.73
C LEU A 200 0.38 -18.94 10.64
N TYR A 201 1.51 -18.86 11.35
CA TYR A 201 1.78 -17.71 12.23
C TYR A 201 1.81 -16.39 11.46
N ASN A 202 2.45 -16.38 10.28
CA ASN A 202 2.42 -15.20 9.41
C ASN A 202 1.01 -14.86 8.92
N GLY A 203 0.18 -15.86 8.60
CA GLY A 203 -1.22 -15.68 8.24
C GLY A 203 -2.05 -15.05 9.38
N LEU A 204 -1.81 -15.46 10.63
CA LEU A 204 -2.44 -14.84 11.80
C LEU A 204 -2.01 -13.38 11.97
N MET A 205 -0.71 -13.09 11.83
CA MET A 205 -0.20 -11.71 11.87
C MET A 205 -0.76 -10.86 10.74
N LEU A 206 -0.88 -11.41 9.53
CA LEU A 206 -1.51 -10.75 8.39
C LEU A 206 -2.97 -10.38 8.69
N LEU A 207 -3.77 -11.31 9.22
CA LEU A 207 -5.16 -11.05 9.60
C LEU A 207 -5.26 -9.99 10.69
N PHE A 208 -4.45 -10.11 11.73
CA PHE A 208 -4.45 -9.18 12.86
C PHE A 208 -4.08 -7.76 12.41
N THR A 209 -2.97 -7.61 11.67
CA THR A 209 -2.52 -6.30 11.18
C THR A 209 -3.48 -5.70 10.17
N PHE A 210 -4.03 -6.48 9.25
CA PHE A 210 -5.05 -6.01 8.31
C PHE A 210 -6.29 -5.49 9.05
N PHE A 211 -6.78 -6.25 10.04
CA PHE A 211 -7.93 -5.85 10.84
C PHE A 211 -7.66 -4.58 11.66
N SER A 212 -6.54 -4.51 12.35
CA SER A 212 -6.23 -3.38 13.23
C SER A 212 -5.92 -2.10 12.44
N CYS A 213 -5.06 -2.16 11.42
CA CYS A 213 -4.66 -0.95 10.71
C CYS A 213 -5.71 -0.49 9.69
N ARG A 214 -6.37 -1.39 8.95
CA ARG A 214 -7.32 -1.01 7.88
C ARG A 214 -8.75 -0.86 8.39
N LEU A 215 -9.25 -1.82 9.17
CA LEU A 215 -10.67 -1.84 9.57
C LEU A 215 -10.93 -0.98 10.81
N ILE A 216 -10.08 -1.06 11.84
CA ILE A 216 -10.26 -0.25 13.05
C ILE A 216 -9.67 1.14 12.85
N TYR A 217 -8.34 1.23 12.78
CA TYR A 217 -7.64 2.50 12.75
C TYR A 217 -7.97 3.28 11.46
N GLY A 218 -8.00 2.59 10.32
CA GLY A 218 -8.31 3.21 9.04
C GLY A 218 -9.72 3.79 8.96
N THR A 219 -10.73 3.09 9.49
CA THR A 219 -12.10 3.62 9.55
C THR A 219 -12.20 4.81 10.50
N TYR A 220 -11.57 4.75 11.68
CA TYR A 220 -11.54 5.87 12.62
C TYR A 220 -10.93 7.13 11.97
N GLN A 221 -9.78 6.97 11.30
CA GLN A 221 -9.10 8.08 10.63
C GLN A 221 -9.88 8.59 9.43
N SER A 222 -10.61 7.72 8.72
CA SER A 222 -11.52 8.11 7.66
C SER A 222 -12.61 9.03 8.19
N VAL A 223 -13.27 8.68 9.30
CA VAL A 223 -14.27 9.55 9.94
C VAL A 223 -13.66 10.89 10.35
N LYS A 224 -12.45 10.87 10.94
CA LYS A 224 -11.77 12.10 11.37
C LYS A 224 -11.44 13.03 10.19
N VAL A 225 -10.84 12.50 9.12
CA VAL A 225 -10.52 13.32 7.94
C VAL A 225 -11.80 13.85 7.28
N PHE A 226 -12.90 13.10 7.29
CA PHE A 226 -14.17 13.59 6.78
C PHE A 226 -14.74 14.73 7.60
N SER A 227 -14.66 14.65 8.92
CA SER A 227 -15.08 15.74 9.80
C SER A 227 -14.31 17.01 9.49
N ASP A 228 -12.98 16.90 9.31
CA ASP A 228 -12.14 18.06 9.01
C ASP A 228 -12.37 18.58 7.59
N ILE A 229 -12.52 17.70 6.59
CA ILE A 229 -12.85 18.09 5.20
C ILE A 229 -14.19 18.81 5.17
N TYR A 230 -15.22 18.29 5.87
CA TYR A 230 -16.54 18.90 5.92
C TYR A 230 -16.49 20.31 6.54
N ALA A 231 -15.74 20.48 7.62
CA ALA A 231 -15.49 21.79 8.23
C ALA A 231 -14.70 22.74 7.29
N ALA A 232 -13.91 22.20 6.37
CA ALA A 232 -13.11 22.96 5.41
C ALA A 232 -13.85 23.30 4.10
N ILE A 233 -15.04 22.75 3.85
CA ILE A 233 -15.82 23.03 2.63
C ILE A 233 -16.19 24.51 2.61
N ASN A 234 -15.71 25.22 1.59
CA ASN A 234 -15.90 26.67 1.42
C ASN A 234 -15.40 27.54 2.60
N ALA A 235 -14.65 26.94 3.54
CA ALA A 235 -13.95 27.68 4.57
C ALA A 235 -12.55 28.07 4.07
N HIS A 236 -12.00 29.12 4.68
CA HIS A 236 -10.65 29.61 4.41
C HIS A 236 -9.80 29.49 5.67
N PRO A 237 -8.50 29.19 5.56
CA PRO A 237 -7.63 29.02 6.71
C PRO A 237 -7.44 30.36 7.44
N VAL A 238 -7.44 30.31 8.77
CA VAL A 238 -7.03 31.42 9.62
C VAL A 238 -5.51 31.43 9.64
N LEU A 239 -4.90 32.29 8.82
CA LEU A 239 -3.46 32.39 8.74
C LEU A 239 -2.90 33.18 9.93
N PRO A 240 -1.83 32.70 10.60
CA PRO A 240 -1.08 33.51 11.55
C PRO A 240 -0.59 34.76 10.84
N LYS A 241 -0.99 35.95 11.33
CA LYS A 241 -0.49 37.22 10.80
C LYS A 241 0.84 37.52 11.47
N GLU A 242 1.95 37.27 10.81
CA GLU A 242 3.18 37.96 11.18
C GLU A 242 3.12 39.37 10.60
N ILE A 243 3.09 40.37 11.48
CA ILE A 243 3.10 41.78 11.09
C ILE A 243 4.55 42.24 11.18
N SER A 244 5.12 42.71 10.08
CA SER A 244 6.42 43.37 10.11
C SER A 244 6.36 44.55 11.09
N PRO A 245 7.19 44.57 12.16
CA PRO A 245 7.16 45.65 13.15
C PRO A 245 7.57 47.01 12.55
N GLU A 246 8.22 47.01 11.39
CA GLU A 246 8.76 48.20 10.73
C GLU A 246 7.82 48.78 9.65
N THR A 247 6.97 47.94 9.03
CA THR A 247 6.16 48.32 7.86
C THR A 247 4.67 48.03 7.99
N GLY A 248 4.23 47.33 9.05
CA GLY A 248 2.82 46.95 9.23
C GLY A 248 2.28 45.97 8.18
N ALA A 249 3.16 45.44 7.31
CA ALA A 249 2.80 44.51 6.25
C ALA A 249 2.54 43.11 6.83
N VAL A 250 1.48 42.45 6.33
CA VAL A 250 1.21 41.03 6.63
C VAL A 250 2.25 40.20 5.88
N LEU A 251 3.21 39.65 6.62
CA LEU A 251 4.20 38.71 6.13
C LEU A 251 3.54 37.36 5.88
N ALA A 252 4.07 36.62 4.90
CA ALA A 252 3.60 35.31 4.49
C ALA A 252 3.38 34.37 5.70
N PRO A 253 2.44 33.41 5.64
CA PRO A 253 2.20 32.53 6.75
C PRO A 253 3.48 31.81 7.17
N THR A 254 3.72 31.77 8.48
CA THR A 254 4.90 31.12 9.08
C THR A 254 4.52 29.82 9.79
N GLY A 255 5.52 29.04 10.18
CA GLY A 255 5.31 27.75 10.85
C GLY A 255 4.61 26.72 9.96
N VAL A 256 3.68 25.97 10.56
CA VAL A 256 3.01 24.85 9.88
C VAL A 256 2.08 25.29 8.74
N MET A 257 1.58 26.53 8.73
CA MET A 257 0.63 27.01 7.72
C MET A 257 1.31 27.68 6.50
N ARG A 258 2.63 27.57 6.37
CA ARG A 258 3.43 28.36 5.40
C ARG A 258 3.09 28.20 3.91
N PHE A 259 2.44 27.11 3.54
CA PHE A 259 2.00 26.86 2.16
C PHE A 259 0.51 27.12 1.95
N ALA A 260 -0.24 27.42 3.01
CA ALA A 260 -1.64 27.81 2.92
C ALA A 260 -1.75 29.27 2.47
N THR A 261 -2.76 29.58 1.67
CA THR A 261 -3.06 30.94 1.21
C THR A 261 -4.44 31.38 1.71
N ALA A 262 -4.74 32.68 1.71
CA ALA A 262 -6.07 33.17 2.04
C ALA A 262 -7.16 32.65 1.07
N SER A 263 -6.76 32.28 -0.15
CA SER A 263 -7.60 31.65 -1.17
C SER A 263 -7.68 30.13 -1.04
N SER A 264 -6.91 29.51 -0.15
CA SER A 264 -6.97 28.07 0.06
C SER A 264 -8.34 27.71 0.61
N THR A 265 -8.96 26.72 -0.02
CA THR A 265 -10.25 26.19 0.37
C THR A 265 -10.34 24.76 -0.11
N VAL A 266 -11.30 23.99 0.41
CA VAL A 266 -11.61 22.66 -0.11
C VAL A 266 -12.85 22.78 -0.99
N PRO A 267 -12.71 22.71 -2.33
CA PRO A 267 -13.87 22.75 -3.21
C PRO A 267 -14.79 21.56 -2.96
N THR A 268 -16.10 21.75 -3.09
CA THR A 268 -17.09 20.68 -2.89
C THR A 268 -16.81 19.45 -3.77
N TRP A 269 -16.37 19.65 -5.02
CA TRP A 269 -16.05 18.52 -5.91
C TRP A 269 -14.89 17.67 -5.37
N LEU A 270 -13.88 18.30 -4.73
CA LEU A 270 -12.74 17.61 -4.15
C LEU A 270 -13.18 16.81 -2.92
N ALA A 271 -14.01 17.43 -2.06
CA ALA A 271 -14.59 16.77 -0.90
C ALA A 271 -15.44 15.54 -1.30
N VAL A 272 -16.30 15.68 -2.32
CA VAL A 272 -17.12 14.57 -2.85
C VAL A 272 -16.25 13.47 -3.45
N THR A 273 -15.23 13.84 -4.24
CA THR A 273 -14.32 12.86 -4.84
C THR A 273 -13.56 12.07 -3.77
N TYR A 274 -13.11 12.77 -2.73
CA TYR A 274 -12.43 12.14 -1.60
C TYR A 274 -13.37 11.20 -0.83
N LEU A 275 -14.62 11.62 -0.59
CA LEU A 275 -15.66 10.80 0.03
C LEU A 275 -15.94 9.52 -0.73
N MET A 276 -16.16 9.61 -2.04
CA MET A 276 -16.41 8.45 -2.88
C MET A 276 -15.20 7.50 -2.89
N SER A 277 -13.99 8.05 -2.98
CA SER A 277 -12.76 7.26 -2.99
C SER A 277 -12.57 6.51 -1.67
N ASN A 278 -12.73 7.19 -0.55
CA ASN A 278 -12.52 6.60 0.76
C ASN A 278 -13.63 5.58 1.13
N ILE A 279 -14.90 5.82 0.77
CA ILE A 279 -15.97 4.81 0.90
C ILE A 279 -15.63 3.55 0.10
N THR A 280 -15.16 3.73 -1.14
CA THR A 280 -14.78 2.63 -2.03
C THR A 280 -13.63 1.83 -1.43
N LEU A 281 -12.55 2.50 -1.01
CA LEU A 281 -11.37 1.85 -0.43
C LEU A 281 -11.69 1.14 0.89
N ASN A 282 -12.49 1.75 1.77
CA ASN A 282 -12.90 1.09 3.01
C ASN A 282 -13.78 -0.13 2.72
N SER A 283 -14.74 -0.02 1.80
CA SER A 283 -15.59 -1.15 1.39
C SER A 283 -14.76 -2.30 0.79
N LEU A 284 -13.75 -1.98 -0.01
CA LEU A 284 -12.77 -2.96 -0.50
C LEU A 284 -11.99 -3.61 0.65
N ASN A 285 -11.56 -2.85 1.65
CA ASN A 285 -10.89 -3.41 2.83
C ASN A 285 -11.78 -4.42 3.57
N PHE A 286 -13.05 -4.08 3.82
CA PHE A 286 -14.02 -5.02 4.42
C PHE A 286 -14.24 -6.26 3.55
N TYR A 287 -14.40 -6.08 2.23
CA TYR A 287 -14.53 -7.18 1.28
C TYR A 287 -13.31 -8.11 1.33
N TRP A 288 -12.10 -7.57 1.23
CA TRP A 288 -10.86 -8.35 1.26
C TRP A 288 -10.68 -9.07 2.59
N PHE A 289 -11.03 -8.45 3.71
CA PHE A 289 -11.00 -9.12 5.01
C PHE A 289 -11.95 -10.32 5.06
N ILE A 290 -13.19 -10.18 4.57
CA ILE A 290 -14.14 -11.29 4.46
C ILE A 290 -13.57 -12.40 3.58
N MET A 291 -12.93 -12.05 2.45
CA MET A 291 -12.31 -13.02 1.56
C MET A 291 -11.12 -13.73 2.21
N MET A 292 -10.29 -13.04 2.99
CA MET A 292 -9.21 -13.63 3.77
C MET A 292 -9.74 -14.64 4.80
N ILE A 293 -10.78 -14.28 5.54
CA ILE A 293 -11.43 -15.20 6.50
C ILE A 293 -12.01 -16.41 5.79
N ARG A 294 -12.69 -16.23 4.65
CA ARG A 294 -13.20 -17.35 3.84
C ARG A 294 -12.08 -18.27 3.35
N ALA A 295 -10.96 -17.69 2.90
CA ALA A 295 -9.79 -18.45 2.45
C ALA A 295 -9.18 -19.29 3.58
N VAL A 296 -9.09 -18.73 4.79
CA VAL A 296 -8.64 -19.46 5.99
C VAL A 296 -9.63 -20.56 6.34
N ARG A 297 -10.93 -20.26 6.44
CA ARG A 297 -11.96 -21.27 6.76
C ARG A 297 -11.95 -22.44 5.77
N LYS A 298 -11.77 -22.17 4.46
CA LYS A 298 -11.69 -23.23 3.44
C LYS A 298 -10.46 -24.14 3.63
N ARG A 299 -9.36 -23.62 4.16
CA ARG A 299 -8.13 -24.41 4.40
C ARG A 299 -8.20 -25.27 5.67
N PHE A 300 -9.04 -24.89 6.64
CA PHE A 300 -9.18 -25.58 7.93
C PHE A 300 -10.49 -26.36 8.10
N GLN A 301 -11.36 -26.40 7.09
CA GLN A 301 -12.46 -27.37 7.09
C GLN A 301 -11.86 -28.78 6.98
N PRO A 302 -12.04 -29.66 7.98
CA PRO A 302 -11.65 -31.05 7.83
C PRO A 302 -12.38 -31.63 6.61
N ALA A 303 -11.69 -32.46 5.83
CA ALA A 303 -12.30 -33.15 4.70
C ALA A 303 -13.59 -33.80 5.20
N LYS A 304 -14.74 -33.47 4.56
CA LYS A 304 -15.99 -34.19 4.85
C LYS A 304 -15.67 -35.68 4.70
N SER A 305 -15.75 -36.41 5.81
CA SER A 305 -15.81 -37.86 5.78
C SER A 305 -16.95 -38.21 4.85
N THR A 306 -16.62 -38.65 3.64
CA THR A 306 -17.62 -39.17 2.72
C THR A 306 -18.03 -40.49 3.34
N ASP A 307 -19.09 -40.45 4.14
CA ASP A 307 -19.82 -41.63 4.56
C ASP A 307 -20.32 -42.28 3.27
N LYS A 308 -19.54 -43.22 2.75
CA LYS A 308 -20.08 -44.26 1.88
C LYS A 308 -20.96 -45.10 2.79
N GLN A 309 -22.21 -44.68 2.98
CA GLN A 309 -23.28 -45.60 3.29
C GLN A 309 -23.29 -46.64 2.16
N ALA A 310 -22.64 -47.76 2.42
CA ALA A 310 -22.90 -48.99 1.71
C ALA A 310 -24.33 -49.39 2.08
N THR A 311 -25.28 -49.00 1.23
CA THR A 311 -26.62 -49.56 1.25
C THR A 311 -26.47 -51.05 0.90
N ILE A 312 -26.46 -51.89 1.93
CA ILE A 312 -26.61 -53.34 1.78
C ILE A 312 -28.09 -53.56 1.49
N GLU A 313 -28.46 -53.73 0.23
CA GLU A 313 -29.72 -54.35 -0.13
C GLU A 313 -29.59 -55.88 0.04
N PRO A 314 -30.55 -56.57 0.70
CA PRO A 314 -30.56 -58.01 0.76
C PRO A 314 -31.10 -58.59 -0.54
N SER A 315 -30.22 -59.13 -1.38
CA SER A 315 -30.58 -59.90 -2.57
C SER A 315 -31.26 -61.22 -2.19
N THR A 316 -32.57 -61.32 -2.41
CA THR A 316 -33.32 -62.58 -2.40
C THR A 316 -32.94 -63.46 -3.58
N ALA A 317 -32.81 -64.74 -3.30
CA ALA A 317 -32.33 -65.79 -4.19
C ALA A 317 -33.13 -65.95 -5.49
N LYS A 318 -32.44 -66.28 -6.59
CA LYS A 318 -32.81 -67.42 -7.43
C LYS A 318 -31.60 -67.95 -8.22
N ALA A 319 -31.45 -69.27 -8.12
CA ALA A 319 -30.39 -70.09 -8.67
C ALA A 319 -30.39 -70.13 -10.20
N THR A 320 -29.21 -70.28 -10.81
CA THR A 320 -28.86 -71.46 -11.63
C THR A 320 -27.39 -71.44 -12.02
N ALA A 321 -26.85 -72.65 -12.17
CA ALA A 321 -25.44 -73.01 -12.20
C ALA A 321 -24.69 -72.63 -13.48
N ALA A 322 -23.40 -72.33 -13.34
CA ALA A 322 -22.31 -73.00 -14.08
C ALA A 322 -20.94 -72.46 -13.61
N SER A 323 -20.06 -73.37 -13.22
CA SER A 323 -18.61 -73.21 -13.13
C SER A 323 -17.97 -74.23 -14.09
N PRO A 324 -16.64 -74.28 -14.31
CA PRO A 324 -15.59 -73.26 -14.25
C PRO A 324 -14.77 -73.21 -15.56
N THR A 325 -13.92 -72.19 -15.78
CA THR A 325 -12.57 -72.46 -16.32
C THR A 325 -11.58 -71.33 -16.08
N THR A 326 -10.58 -71.67 -15.28
CA THR A 326 -9.35 -70.97 -15.00
C THR A 326 -8.42 -71.03 -16.21
N GLN A 327 -7.77 -69.93 -16.59
CA GLN A 327 -6.40 -70.02 -17.12
C GLN A 327 -5.60 -68.74 -16.90
N ALA A 328 -4.67 -68.85 -15.94
CA ALA A 328 -3.54 -67.95 -15.77
C ALA A 328 -2.51 -68.18 -16.87
N ARG A 329 -1.90 -67.10 -17.41
CA ARG A 329 -0.70 -67.21 -18.24
C ARG A 329 0.37 -66.19 -17.84
N ARG A 330 1.17 -66.63 -16.87
CA ARG A 330 2.63 -66.65 -16.77
C ARG A 330 3.48 -65.74 -17.68
N ARG A 331 4.38 -65.00 -17.01
CA ARG A 331 5.64 -64.37 -17.45
C ARG A 331 6.45 -65.13 -18.52
N LYS A 332 7.10 -64.34 -19.39
CA LYS A 332 8.46 -64.44 -19.99
C LYS A 332 8.62 -63.16 -20.86
N ALA A 333 9.76 -62.48 -21.00
CA ALA A 333 11.14 -62.66 -20.57
C ALA A 333 11.74 -61.26 -20.35
#